data_AF-A0A1Y3RB35-F1
#
_entry.id   AF-A0A1Y3RB35-F1
#
_cell.length_a   1.000
_cell.length_b   1.000
_cell.length_c   1.000
_cell.angle_alpha   90.00
_cell.angle_beta   90.00
_cell.angle_gamma   90.00
#
_symmetry.space_group_name_H-M   'P 1'
#
loop_
_entity.id
_entity.type
_entity.pdbx_description
1 polymer ?
#
loop_
_entity_poly.entity_id
_entity_poly.type
_entity_poly.pdbx_seq_one_letter_code
_entity_poly.pdbx_strand_id
1 'polypeptide(L)'
;MFCYKCGNELSTGMQFCPFCGSQVISCSVPSTSSRLQITVPLFGREIPFDSTIEIYYEIRRDFLQMAKENHDEFIEGFYVTYHDMDGLVRDLKGDLSERLGEGISLIDSVLSSLKIFGVTNSEIQTYISEYCDNLGAVVEEITEEYHKILAHQQEMTEYRQMRKASRGRVVGGGFGLSGAVKGMATAGAINMATGALHSIGNAFGEMGTAISASSAKDNLFRRSNIREKIGNALMTVLFYMHYALVDLINAHQSQFHLCSYTGAELAKANKIQSDLMQGNISEYDMEDAVATMLCAFPFSATHYKTAVQVLPGRVSQMADFAAFFGIDIYSIYTQLKLAIAPAVQIMQEYQGGFLDDLILNDLGYDEFCLADISTDMTDALESIEAIFDIANEEQFYFFPACDAAAASLLKNARDCYATYGQETPLLLYDATLMKSGKSGFLITDKHIYLKDTGVSAQLTLQDALQDIHQKKNESNGCNYLYFGEYGIHLLNGADIVQEMVLGDFIEFIVCIIIFLASLHHTKDNLWDAIEWYNSLPKTDIEIQAAEKFVTYSTMTAGSNTNQVQFCFECGAENETGAKYCSECGTQLL
;
A
#
# COMPACT_ATOMS: atom_id res chain seq x y z
N MET A 1 -36.34 7.36 21.67
CA MET A 1 -35.37 7.85 20.65
C MET A 1 -34.97 6.64 19.82
N PHE A 2 -34.63 6.75 18.55
CA PHE A 2 -34.25 5.57 17.75
C PHE A 2 -32.76 5.62 17.45
N CYS A 3 -32.12 4.46 17.39
CA CYS A 3 -30.76 4.36 16.93
C CYS A 3 -30.70 4.79 15.47
N TYR A 4 -29.90 5.80 15.16
CA TYR A 4 -29.76 6.31 13.79
C TYR A 4 -29.13 5.26 12.84
N LYS A 5 -28.33 4.33 13.38
CA LYS A 5 -27.64 3.28 12.63
C LYS A 5 -28.48 2.04 12.38
N CYS A 6 -29.25 1.56 13.37
CA CYS A 6 -29.98 0.28 13.25
C CYS A 6 -31.51 0.42 13.38
N GLY A 7 -32.03 1.63 13.54
CA GLY A 7 -33.47 1.90 13.60
C GLY A 7 -34.19 1.39 14.86
N ASN A 8 -33.50 0.72 15.78
CA ASN A 8 -34.11 0.19 17.00
C ASN A 8 -34.46 1.28 18.00
N GLU A 9 -35.56 1.10 18.73
CA GLU A 9 -35.96 2.02 19.78
C GLU A 9 -34.99 1.95 20.96
N LEU A 10 -34.53 3.11 21.39
CA LEU A 10 -33.60 3.32 22.49
C LEU A 10 -34.33 3.96 23.67
N SER A 11 -33.98 3.48 24.87
CA SER A 11 -34.46 4.04 26.14
C SER A 11 -33.75 5.36 26.45
N THR A 12 -34.42 6.25 27.18
CA THR A 12 -33.88 7.55 27.58
C THR A 12 -32.63 7.40 28.46
N GLY A 13 -31.53 8.08 28.11
CA GLY A 13 -30.28 8.08 28.88
C GLY A 13 -29.20 7.09 28.40
N MET A 14 -29.43 6.34 27.32
CA MET A 14 -28.42 5.49 26.71
C MET A 14 -27.33 6.32 26.02
N GLN A 15 -26.05 6.00 26.26
CA GLN A 15 -24.89 6.61 25.58
C GLN A 15 -24.47 5.83 24.32
N PHE A 16 -24.80 4.54 24.24
CA PHE A 16 -24.53 3.67 23.09
C PHE A 16 -25.76 2.82 22.80
N CYS A 17 -26.00 2.55 21.52
CA CYS A 17 -27.07 1.67 21.08
C CYS A 17 -26.75 0.24 21.52
N PRO A 18 -27.60 -0.42 22.32
CA PRO A 18 -27.35 -1.79 22.78
C PRO A 18 -27.48 -2.84 21.66
N PHE A 19 -28.00 -2.44 20.49
CA PHE A 19 -28.23 -3.33 19.36
C PHE A 19 -27.14 -3.31 18.30
N CYS A 20 -26.43 -2.17 18.14
CA CYS A 20 -25.40 -2.03 17.10
C CYS A 20 -24.14 -1.28 17.56
N GLY A 21 -24.05 -0.91 18.85
CA GLY A 21 -22.87 -0.29 19.44
C GLY A 21 -22.63 1.17 19.06
N SER A 22 -23.42 1.78 18.18
CA SER A 22 -23.23 3.18 17.77
C SER A 22 -23.50 4.13 18.94
N GLN A 23 -22.69 5.18 19.07
CA GLN A 23 -22.91 6.19 20.10
C GLN A 23 -24.26 6.87 19.88
N VAL A 24 -25.01 7.01 20.96
CA VAL A 24 -26.27 7.72 20.95
C VAL A 24 -25.94 9.20 21.02
N ILE A 25 -26.18 9.92 19.93
CA ILE A 25 -25.95 11.37 19.86
C ILE A 25 -26.93 12.06 20.81
N SER A 26 -26.54 12.21 22.07
CA SER A 26 -27.22 13.07 23.02
C SER A 26 -26.70 14.48 22.82
N CYS A 27 -27.41 15.30 22.04
CA CYS A 27 -27.16 16.74 22.01
C CYS A 27 -27.50 17.36 23.37
N SER A 28 -26.62 17.25 24.37
CA SER A 28 -26.52 18.27 25.40
C SER A 28 -25.76 19.44 24.78
N VAL A 29 -26.49 20.27 24.02
CA VAL A 29 -25.95 21.53 23.51
C VAL A 29 -25.53 22.36 24.73
N PRO A 30 -24.25 22.72 24.89
CA PRO A 30 -23.83 23.58 25.99
C PRO A 30 -24.55 24.92 25.87
N SER A 31 -25.45 25.20 26.80
CA SER A 31 -26.06 26.52 26.89
C SER A 31 -25.01 27.52 27.38
N THR A 32 -24.73 28.50 26.52
CA THR A 32 -24.08 29.80 26.80
C THR A 32 -22.60 29.83 27.23
N SER A 33 -21.81 30.56 26.42
CA SER A 33 -20.78 31.51 26.86
C SER A 33 -19.44 31.00 27.44
N SER A 34 -18.95 29.86 26.96
CA SER A 34 -17.51 29.62 26.82
C SER A 34 -17.34 28.54 25.75
N ARG A 35 -16.58 28.79 24.68
CA ARG A 35 -16.26 27.74 23.69
C ARG A 35 -15.49 26.64 24.44
N LEU A 36 -16.18 25.56 24.82
CA LEU A 36 -15.56 24.37 25.39
C LEU A 36 -14.70 23.76 24.29
N GLN A 37 -13.41 24.07 24.28
CA GLN A 37 -12.46 23.39 23.41
C GLN A 37 -12.26 21.98 23.95
N ILE A 38 -12.36 20.99 23.07
CA ILE A 38 -11.92 19.63 23.37
C ILE A 38 -10.39 19.66 23.28
N THR A 39 -9.71 19.09 24.26
CA THR A 39 -8.24 18.94 24.20
C THR A 39 -7.88 17.47 24.05
N VAL A 40 -6.90 17.21 23.19
CA VAL A 40 -6.37 15.86 22.94
C VAL A 40 -4.86 15.88 23.24
N PRO A 41 -4.35 14.99 24.10
CA PRO A 41 -2.92 14.95 24.43
C PRO A 41 -2.06 14.53 23.23
N LEU A 42 -0.98 15.26 22.95
CA LEU A 42 0.04 14.92 21.95
C LEU A 42 1.40 15.45 22.41
N PHE A 43 2.41 14.58 22.47
CA PHE A 43 3.76 14.92 22.99
C PHE A 43 3.74 15.57 24.38
N GLY A 44 2.82 15.12 25.24
CA GLY A 44 2.62 15.69 26.58
C GLY A 44 2.02 17.11 26.61
N ARG A 45 1.52 17.60 25.47
CA ARG A 45 0.83 18.89 25.33
C ARG A 45 -0.65 18.67 25.09
N GLU A 46 -1.49 19.55 25.64
CA GLU A 46 -2.93 19.56 25.37
C GLU A 46 -3.20 20.32 24.06
N ILE A 47 -3.65 19.60 23.02
CA ILE A 47 -3.95 20.19 21.71
C ILE A 47 -5.43 20.54 21.63
N PRO A 48 -5.80 21.83 21.46
CA PRO A 48 -7.19 22.24 21.37
C PRO A 48 -7.78 21.96 19.97
N PHE A 49 -8.98 21.39 19.95
CA PHE A 49 -9.81 21.20 18.77
C PHE A 49 -11.13 21.97 18.90
N ASP A 50 -11.78 22.17 17.75
CA ASP A 50 -13.16 22.66 17.73
C ASP A 50 -14.06 21.69 18.50
N SER A 51 -15.02 22.23 19.27
CA SER A 51 -15.99 21.44 20.04
C SER A 51 -16.80 20.44 19.21
N THR A 52 -16.84 20.63 17.89
CA THR A 52 -17.58 19.79 16.95
C THR A 52 -16.75 18.66 16.33
N ILE A 53 -15.46 18.52 16.70
CA ILE A 53 -14.56 17.52 16.12
C ILE A 53 -15.07 16.08 16.31
N GLU A 54 -15.65 15.77 17.46
CA GLU A 54 -16.22 14.44 17.73
C GLU A 54 -17.41 14.16 16.81
N ILE A 55 -18.29 15.17 16.62
CA ILE A 55 -19.45 15.04 15.73
C ILE A 55 -18.98 14.82 14.28
N TYR A 56 -17.99 15.60 13.83
CA TYR A 56 -17.41 15.43 12.50
C TYR A 56 -16.74 14.06 12.33
N TYR A 57 -15.97 13.61 13.32
CA TYR A 57 -15.32 12.30 13.30
C TYR A 57 -16.35 11.17 13.16
N GLU A 58 -17.43 11.20 13.94
CA GLU A 58 -18.49 10.19 13.88
C GLU A 58 -19.17 10.17 12.51
N ILE A 59 -19.54 11.34 11.97
CA ILE A 59 -20.11 11.47 10.62
C ILE A 59 -19.14 10.87 9.59
N ARG A 60 -17.88 11.31 9.59
CA ARG A 60 -16.86 10.84 8.65
C ARG A 60 -16.66 9.32 8.75
N ARG A 61 -16.64 8.77 9.97
CA ARG A 61 -16.47 7.33 10.22
C ARG A 61 -17.64 6.53 9.66
N ASP A 62 -18.86 6.98 9.87
CA ASP A 62 -20.05 6.27 9.41
C ASP A 62 -20.14 6.23 7.87
N PHE A 63 -19.82 7.34 7.19
CA PHE A 63 -19.70 7.36 5.72
C PHE A 63 -18.54 6.50 5.22
N LEU A 64 -17.39 6.50 5.90
CA LEU A 64 -16.25 5.64 5.53
C LEU A 64 -16.61 4.16 5.65
N GLN A 65 -17.31 3.76 6.71
CA GLN A 65 -17.73 2.39 6.92
C GLN A 65 -18.72 1.95 5.84
N MET A 66 -19.77 2.74 5.61
CA MET A 66 -20.78 2.47 4.57
C MET A 66 -20.14 2.41 3.17
N ALA A 67 -19.20 3.30 2.87
CA ALA A 67 -18.49 3.30 1.59
C ALA A 67 -17.63 2.04 1.39
N LYS A 68 -16.97 1.56 2.44
CA LYS A 68 -16.20 0.29 2.41
C LYS A 68 -17.10 -0.92 2.24
N GLU A 69 -18.19 -1.00 2.99
CA GLU A 69 -19.18 -2.08 2.88
C GLU A 69 -19.74 -2.15 1.45
N ASN A 70 -20.15 -1.00 0.90
CA ASN A 70 -20.64 -0.92 -0.48
C ASN A 70 -19.58 -1.28 -1.51
N HIS A 71 -18.33 -0.86 -1.30
CA HIS A 71 -17.21 -1.23 -2.15
C HIS A 71 -17.01 -2.75 -2.15
N ASP A 72 -16.86 -3.35 -0.98
CA ASP A 72 -16.51 -4.76 -0.83
C ASP A 72 -17.64 -5.65 -1.39
N GLU A 73 -18.90 -5.34 -1.07
CA GLU A 73 -20.05 -6.02 -1.66
C GLU A 73 -20.10 -5.90 -3.18
N PHE A 74 -19.80 -4.72 -3.73
CA PHE A 74 -19.76 -4.52 -5.17
C PHE A 74 -18.65 -5.35 -5.82
N ILE A 75 -17.43 -5.33 -5.26
CA ILE A 75 -16.27 -6.08 -5.78
C ILE A 75 -16.51 -7.59 -5.71
N GLU A 76 -17.02 -8.09 -4.59
CA GLU A 76 -17.30 -9.51 -4.36
C GLU A 76 -18.46 -10.01 -5.23
N GLY A 77 -19.53 -9.21 -5.35
CA GLY A 77 -20.72 -9.53 -6.12
C GLY A 77 -20.57 -9.36 -7.62
N PHE A 78 -19.60 -8.56 -8.10
CA PHE A 78 -19.52 -8.06 -9.48
C PHE A 78 -19.77 -9.13 -10.56
N TYR A 79 -18.99 -10.22 -10.54
CA TYR A 79 -19.09 -11.26 -11.58
C TYR A 79 -20.32 -12.14 -11.44
N VAL A 80 -20.88 -12.23 -10.23
CA VAL A 80 -22.11 -12.99 -9.94
C VAL A 80 -23.33 -12.20 -10.35
N THR A 81 -23.37 -10.89 -10.11
CA THR A 81 -24.50 -10.02 -10.43
C THR A 81 -24.59 -9.77 -11.93
N TYR A 82 -23.48 -9.42 -12.56
CA TYR A 82 -23.50 -8.93 -13.93
C TYR A 82 -23.29 -10.02 -14.99
N HIS A 83 -22.61 -11.11 -14.62
CA HIS A 83 -22.25 -12.27 -15.46
C HIS A 83 -21.34 -11.98 -16.68
N ASP A 84 -21.62 -10.91 -17.43
CA ASP A 84 -20.92 -10.45 -18.61
C ASP A 84 -21.06 -8.91 -18.78
N MET A 85 -20.43 -8.38 -19.83
CA MET A 85 -20.46 -6.94 -20.14
C MET A 85 -21.88 -6.43 -20.47
N ASP A 86 -22.72 -7.28 -21.05
CA ASP A 86 -24.08 -6.88 -21.44
C ASP A 86 -24.99 -6.79 -20.21
N GLY A 87 -24.81 -7.69 -19.24
CA GLY A 87 -25.45 -7.62 -17.92
C GLY A 87 -24.96 -6.44 -17.10
N LEU A 88 -23.65 -6.15 -17.10
CA LEU A 88 -23.10 -4.96 -16.45
C LEU A 88 -23.77 -3.70 -16.98
N VAL A 89 -23.73 -3.52 -18.29
CA VAL A 89 -24.29 -2.35 -18.96
C VAL A 89 -25.80 -2.18 -18.71
N ARG A 90 -26.55 -3.29 -18.66
CA ARG A 90 -27.98 -3.29 -18.42
C ARG A 90 -28.35 -2.90 -16.98
N ASP A 91 -27.63 -3.44 -16.00
CA ASP A 91 -28.07 -3.43 -14.60
C ASP A 91 -27.31 -2.40 -13.74
N LEU A 92 -26.11 -1.95 -14.16
CA LEU A 92 -25.21 -1.08 -13.38
C LEU A 92 -25.87 0.23 -12.91
N LYS A 93 -26.70 0.86 -13.75
CA LYS A 93 -27.40 2.09 -13.36
C LYS A 93 -28.29 1.88 -12.14
N GLY A 94 -29.04 0.78 -12.13
CA GLY A 94 -29.97 0.46 -11.05
C GLY A 94 -29.22 0.23 -9.76
N ASP A 95 -28.18 -0.61 -9.82
CA ASP A 95 -27.31 -0.94 -8.68
C ASP A 95 -26.65 0.32 -8.11
N LEU A 96 -26.02 1.15 -8.96
CA LEU A 96 -25.42 2.42 -8.49
C LEU A 96 -26.45 3.37 -7.90
N SER A 97 -27.67 3.43 -8.44
CA SER A 97 -28.72 4.31 -7.90
C SER A 97 -29.21 3.84 -6.53
N GLU A 98 -29.33 2.53 -6.33
CA GLU A 98 -29.69 1.91 -5.05
C GLU A 98 -28.62 2.20 -3.98
N ARG A 99 -27.35 1.95 -4.31
CA ARG A 99 -26.22 2.18 -3.41
C ARG A 99 -26.02 3.65 -3.06
N LEU A 100 -26.17 4.58 -4.02
CA LEU A 100 -26.18 6.02 -3.74
C LEU A 100 -27.38 6.43 -2.87
N GLY A 101 -28.50 5.73 -2.99
CA GLY A 101 -29.69 5.90 -2.15
C GLY A 101 -29.42 5.59 -0.68
N GLU A 102 -28.53 4.65 -0.37
CA GLU A 102 -28.10 4.37 1.01
C GLU A 102 -27.38 5.56 1.63
N GLY A 103 -26.48 6.22 0.88
CA GLY A 103 -25.80 7.42 1.34
C GLY A 103 -26.75 8.59 1.59
N ILE A 104 -27.74 8.79 0.73
CA ILE A 104 -28.81 9.80 0.95
C ILE A 104 -29.63 9.44 2.19
N SER A 105 -29.95 8.16 2.39
CA SER A 105 -30.69 7.70 3.57
C SER A 105 -29.90 7.95 4.87
N LEU A 106 -28.57 7.83 4.83
CA LEU A 106 -27.70 8.18 5.95
C LEU A 106 -27.71 9.69 6.22
N ILE A 107 -27.65 10.53 5.18
CA ILE A 107 -27.83 11.99 5.31
C ILE A 107 -29.13 12.31 6.03
N ASP A 108 -30.26 11.78 5.55
CA ASP A 108 -31.58 12.01 6.13
C ASP A 108 -31.67 11.55 7.59
N SER A 109 -31.05 10.41 7.91
CA SER A 109 -30.98 9.88 9.28
C SER A 109 -30.22 10.84 10.21
N VAL A 110 -29.05 11.33 9.79
CA VAL A 110 -28.25 12.28 10.59
C VAL A 110 -28.99 13.60 10.77
N LEU A 111 -29.56 14.18 9.70
CA LEU A 111 -30.33 15.43 9.79
C LEU A 111 -31.52 15.29 10.75
N SER A 112 -32.26 14.18 10.64
CA SER A 112 -33.38 13.88 11.53
C SER A 112 -32.92 13.76 13.00
N SER A 113 -31.77 13.12 13.25
CA SER A 113 -31.20 12.99 14.60
C SER A 113 -30.83 14.34 15.22
N LEU A 114 -30.38 15.28 14.38
CA LEU A 114 -30.06 16.66 14.75
C LEU A 114 -31.28 17.59 14.76
N LYS A 115 -32.49 17.05 14.48
CA LYS A 115 -33.76 17.79 14.37
C LYS A 115 -33.73 18.89 13.29
N ILE A 116 -32.97 18.66 12.23
CA ILE A 116 -32.95 19.51 11.03
C ILE A 116 -34.00 18.95 10.08
N PHE A 117 -35.07 19.72 9.86
CA PHE A 117 -36.21 19.33 9.03
C PHE A 117 -36.43 20.33 7.90
N GLY A 118 -37.11 19.89 6.83
CA GLY A 118 -37.45 20.75 5.69
C GLY A 118 -36.39 20.79 4.59
N VAL A 119 -35.29 20.06 4.77
CA VAL A 119 -34.30 19.81 3.73
C VAL A 119 -34.93 18.94 2.65
N THR A 120 -34.81 19.36 1.39
CA THR A 120 -35.38 18.62 0.26
C THR A 120 -34.36 17.72 -0.42
N ASN A 121 -34.80 16.64 -1.07
CA ASN A 121 -33.92 15.81 -1.90
C ASN A 121 -33.17 16.62 -2.97
N SER A 122 -33.81 17.62 -3.58
CA SER A 122 -33.14 18.50 -4.55
C SER A 122 -32.00 19.31 -3.94
N GLU A 123 -32.15 19.71 -2.68
CA GLU A 123 -31.12 20.45 -1.96
C GLU A 123 -29.96 19.53 -1.60
N ILE A 124 -30.22 18.34 -1.06
CA ILE A 124 -29.19 17.33 -0.79
C ILE A 124 -28.37 17.04 -2.05
N GLN A 125 -29.04 16.81 -3.18
CA GLN A 125 -28.38 16.58 -4.47
C GLN A 125 -27.50 17.75 -4.92
N THR A 126 -27.90 18.99 -4.60
CA THR A 126 -27.09 20.18 -4.91
C THR A 126 -25.76 20.13 -4.16
N TYR A 127 -25.78 19.89 -2.84
CA TYR A 127 -24.55 19.78 -2.04
C TYR A 127 -23.71 18.56 -2.43
N ILE A 128 -24.32 17.41 -2.72
CA ILE A 128 -23.58 16.22 -3.19
C ILE A 128 -22.81 16.54 -4.48
N SER A 129 -23.42 17.27 -5.41
CA SER A 129 -22.79 17.60 -6.70
C SER A 129 -21.54 18.48 -6.59
N GLU A 130 -21.35 19.19 -5.47
CA GLU A 130 -20.14 20.00 -5.26
C GLU A 130 -18.90 19.14 -4.95
N TYR A 131 -19.11 17.92 -4.45
CA TYR A 131 -18.05 17.03 -3.99
C TYR A 131 -17.90 15.75 -4.82
N CYS A 132 -18.90 15.37 -5.61
CA CYS A 132 -19.04 14.02 -6.17
C CYS A 132 -19.10 13.98 -7.71
N ASP A 133 -17.97 14.24 -8.38
CA ASP A 133 -17.91 14.26 -9.86
C ASP A 133 -17.27 13.03 -10.53
N ASN A 134 -16.56 12.18 -9.78
CA ASN A 134 -15.70 11.16 -10.41
C ASN A 134 -16.45 9.92 -10.93
N LEU A 135 -17.55 9.51 -10.30
CA LEU A 135 -18.27 8.28 -10.69
C LEU A 135 -18.89 8.37 -12.09
N GLY A 136 -19.45 9.53 -12.44
CA GLY A 136 -20.03 9.74 -13.76
C GLY A 136 -19.00 9.58 -14.89
N ALA A 137 -17.81 10.17 -14.70
CA ALA A 137 -16.71 10.08 -15.67
C ALA A 137 -16.23 8.64 -15.89
N VAL A 138 -16.08 7.86 -14.81
CA VAL A 138 -15.70 6.44 -14.89
C VAL A 138 -16.74 5.62 -15.65
N VAL A 139 -18.02 5.85 -15.38
CA VAL A 139 -19.10 5.13 -16.06
C VAL A 139 -19.22 5.52 -17.54
N GLU A 140 -19.00 6.80 -17.86
CA GLU A 140 -18.96 7.28 -19.25
C GLU A 140 -17.80 6.65 -20.03
N GLU A 141 -16.59 6.61 -19.45
CA GLU A 141 -15.41 5.95 -20.05
C GLU A 141 -15.71 4.50 -20.42
N ILE A 142 -16.30 3.73 -19.49
CA ILE A 142 -16.65 2.32 -19.70
C ILE A 142 -17.73 2.16 -20.78
N THR A 143 -18.72 3.06 -20.77
CA THR A 143 -19.80 3.08 -21.77
C THR A 143 -19.26 3.38 -23.16
N GLU A 144 -18.29 4.29 -23.29
CA GLU A 144 -17.62 4.57 -24.55
C GLU A 144 -16.81 3.37 -25.07
N GLU A 145 -16.05 2.69 -24.19
CA GLU A 145 -15.30 1.50 -24.57
C GLU A 145 -16.22 0.39 -25.08
N TYR A 146 -17.35 0.19 -24.41
CA TYR A 146 -18.39 -0.72 -24.85
C TYR A 146 -18.95 -0.35 -26.23
N HIS A 147 -19.28 0.92 -26.47
CA HIS A 147 -19.76 1.37 -27.77
C HIS A 147 -18.72 1.23 -28.89
N LYS A 148 -17.43 1.45 -28.60
CA LYS A 148 -16.34 1.22 -29.58
C LYS A 148 -16.30 -0.25 -30.02
N ILE A 149 -16.53 -1.20 -29.10
CA ILE A 149 -16.61 -2.63 -29.41
C ILE A 149 -17.80 -2.92 -30.35
N LEU A 150 -18.98 -2.36 -30.05
CA LEU A 150 -20.18 -2.55 -30.89
C LEU A 150 -20.00 -1.95 -32.28
N ALA A 151 -19.49 -0.71 -32.37
CA ALA A 151 -19.27 -0.01 -33.64
C ALA A 151 -18.29 -0.77 -34.55
N HIS A 152 -17.18 -1.26 -33.98
CA HIS A 152 -16.20 -2.07 -34.73
C HIS A 152 -16.82 -3.39 -35.24
N GLN A 153 -17.70 -4.00 -34.44
CA GLN A 153 -18.41 -5.21 -34.87
C GLN A 153 -19.37 -4.94 -36.02
N GLN A 154 -20.12 -3.83 -35.97
CA GLN A 154 -21.02 -3.43 -37.04
C GLN A 154 -20.24 -3.19 -38.34
N GLU A 155 -19.12 -2.46 -38.27
CA GLU A 155 -18.22 -2.23 -39.41
C GLU A 155 -17.74 -3.56 -40.02
N MET A 156 -17.27 -4.51 -39.20
CA MET A 156 -16.87 -5.83 -39.69
C MET A 156 -18.03 -6.62 -40.33
N THR A 157 -19.24 -6.46 -39.82
CA THR A 157 -20.44 -7.12 -40.36
C THR A 157 -20.82 -6.53 -41.71
N GLU A 158 -20.85 -5.20 -41.81
CA GLU A 158 -21.07 -4.46 -43.06
C GLU A 158 -19.98 -4.78 -44.09
N TYR A 159 -18.71 -4.83 -43.68
CA TYR A 159 -17.61 -5.29 -44.54
C TYR A 159 -17.82 -6.71 -45.06
N ARG A 160 -18.23 -7.66 -44.20
CA ARG A 160 -18.53 -9.05 -44.61
C ARG A 160 -19.73 -9.12 -45.56
N GLN A 161 -20.76 -8.30 -45.34
CA GLN A 161 -21.93 -8.21 -46.21
C GLN A 161 -21.58 -7.57 -47.55
N MET A 162 -20.82 -6.47 -47.56
CA MET A 162 -20.27 -5.87 -48.78
C MET A 162 -19.42 -6.90 -49.54
N ARG A 163 -18.51 -7.62 -48.89
CA ARG A 163 -17.72 -8.69 -49.54
C ARG A 163 -18.59 -9.80 -50.14
N LYS A 164 -19.74 -10.13 -49.53
CA LYS A 164 -20.71 -11.09 -50.09
C LYS A 164 -21.48 -10.49 -51.28
N ALA A 165 -21.91 -9.24 -51.18
CA ALA A 165 -22.66 -8.52 -52.22
C ALA A 165 -21.78 -8.08 -53.40
N SER A 166 -20.48 -7.88 -53.20
CA SER A 166 -19.49 -7.43 -54.18
C SER A 166 -18.75 -8.59 -54.86
N ARG A 167 -19.27 -9.83 -54.83
CA ARG A 167 -18.71 -10.96 -55.60
C ARG A 167 -18.78 -10.65 -57.10
N GLY A 168 -17.72 -10.04 -57.62
CA GLY A 168 -17.53 -9.71 -59.05
C GLY A 168 -17.35 -8.22 -59.39
N ARG A 169 -17.39 -7.28 -58.43
CA ARG A 169 -17.14 -5.84 -58.70
C ARG A 169 -16.33 -5.17 -57.59
N VAL A 170 -15.32 -4.39 -57.99
CA VAL A 170 -14.57 -3.49 -57.10
C VAL A 170 -15.37 -2.20 -56.94
N VAL A 171 -15.73 -1.86 -55.70
CA VAL A 171 -16.33 -0.57 -55.36
C VAL A 171 -15.41 0.10 -54.34
N GLY A 172 -14.96 1.32 -54.63
CA GLY A 172 -14.07 2.07 -53.75
C GLY A 172 -14.76 2.48 -52.46
N GLY A 173 -14.15 2.16 -51.32
CA GLY A 173 -14.63 2.53 -49.99
C GLY A 173 -14.05 3.86 -49.55
N GLY A 174 -14.92 4.84 -49.30
CA GLY A 174 -14.63 6.04 -48.54
C GLY A 174 -15.88 6.39 -47.73
N PHE A 175 -15.66 6.85 -46.49
CA PHE A 175 -16.64 7.19 -45.42
C PHE A 175 -16.90 6.07 -44.40
N GLY A 176 -16.07 6.07 -43.34
CA GLY A 176 -16.28 5.33 -42.10
C GLY A 176 -16.85 6.24 -41.01
N LEU A 177 -17.64 5.65 -40.11
CA LEU A 177 -18.41 6.31 -39.05
C LEU A 177 -17.57 6.81 -37.85
N SER A 178 -16.25 7.00 -38.01
CA SER A 178 -15.41 7.66 -37.00
C SER A 178 -15.86 9.10 -36.70
N GLY A 179 -16.73 9.66 -37.55
CA GLY A 179 -17.39 10.95 -37.33
C GLY A 179 -18.56 10.94 -36.35
N ALA A 180 -19.22 9.79 -36.10
CA ALA A 180 -20.37 9.71 -35.20
C ALA A 180 -19.96 9.57 -33.72
N VAL A 181 -18.89 8.81 -33.44
CA VAL A 181 -18.34 8.64 -32.08
C VAL A 181 -17.76 9.97 -31.55
N LYS A 182 -17.18 10.82 -32.42
CA LYS A 182 -16.73 12.17 -32.05
C LYS A 182 -17.88 13.16 -31.75
N GLY A 183 -19.11 12.85 -32.14
CA GLY A 183 -20.28 13.70 -31.92
C GLY A 183 -20.88 13.60 -30.51
N MET A 184 -20.61 12.52 -29.77
CA MET A 184 -21.07 12.35 -28.39
C MET A 184 -20.17 13.07 -27.37
N ALA A 185 -18.87 13.16 -27.65
CA ALA A 185 -17.86 13.71 -26.74
C ALA A 185 -17.88 15.25 -26.57
N THR A 186 -18.80 15.98 -27.21
CA THR A 186 -18.82 17.46 -27.16
C THR A 186 -20.06 18.05 -26.47
N ALA A 187 -20.54 17.38 -25.42
CA ALA A 187 -21.60 17.91 -24.55
C ALA A 187 -21.44 17.43 -23.09
N GLY A 188 -20.24 17.52 -22.52
CA GLY A 188 -19.94 17.00 -21.18
C GLY A 188 -19.12 17.94 -20.32
N ALA A 189 -19.79 18.92 -19.70
CA ALA A 189 -19.38 19.51 -18.43
C ALA A 189 -20.59 20.27 -17.89
N ILE A 190 -20.96 20.01 -16.63
CA ILE A 190 -22.04 20.62 -15.83
C ILE A 190 -23.29 19.70 -15.70
N ASN A 191 -23.47 19.15 -14.47
CA ASN A 191 -24.58 18.33 -13.91
C ASN A 191 -24.37 16.79 -13.73
N MET A 192 -23.15 16.34 -13.39
CA MET A 192 -22.74 14.94 -13.58
C MET A 192 -23.23 13.91 -12.54
N ALA A 193 -23.50 14.28 -11.29
CA ALA A 193 -23.81 13.31 -10.22
C ALA A 193 -25.08 12.46 -10.49
N THR A 194 -26.09 13.02 -11.17
CA THR A 194 -27.31 12.30 -11.62
C THR A 194 -27.45 12.24 -13.14
N GLY A 195 -26.86 13.19 -13.88
CA GLY A 195 -26.96 13.27 -15.34
C GLY A 195 -26.26 12.14 -16.11
N ALA A 196 -25.10 11.67 -15.62
CA ALA A 196 -24.35 10.56 -16.25
C ALA A 196 -25.08 9.22 -16.11
N LEU A 197 -25.82 8.99 -15.00
CA LEU A 197 -26.66 7.80 -14.86
C LEU A 197 -27.87 7.83 -15.82
N HIS A 198 -28.31 9.02 -16.27
CA HIS A 198 -29.37 9.13 -17.27
C HIS A 198 -28.92 8.77 -18.69
N SER A 199 -27.67 9.03 -19.09
CA SER A 199 -27.17 8.74 -20.45
C SER A 199 -27.05 7.24 -20.73
N ILE A 200 -26.77 6.43 -19.70
CA ILE A 200 -26.80 4.96 -19.74
C ILE A 200 -28.15 4.50 -20.32
N GLY A 201 -29.28 4.94 -19.75
CA GLY A 201 -30.61 4.46 -20.17
C GLY A 201 -31.00 4.72 -21.64
N ASN A 202 -30.49 5.78 -22.27
CA ASN A 202 -30.82 6.11 -23.67
C ASN A 202 -29.95 5.36 -24.69
N ALA A 203 -28.75 4.92 -24.31
CA ALA A 203 -27.86 4.15 -25.17
C ALA A 203 -28.31 2.70 -25.39
N PHE A 204 -29.15 2.15 -24.49
CA PHE A 204 -29.47 0.72 -24.45
C PHE A 204 -30.79 0.31 -25.12
N GLY A 205 -31.44 1.21 -25.84
CA GLY A 205 -32.64 0.91 -26.63
C GLY A 205 -32.39 0.07 -27.91
N GLU A 206 -31.14 -0.10 -28.34
CA GLU A 206 -30.78 -0.72 -29.64
C GLU A 206 -29.88 -1.96 -29.49
N MET A 207 -30.20 -2.92 -28.61
CA MET A 207 -29.42 -4.15 -28.49
C MET A 207 -29.85 -5.22 -29.51
N GLY A 208 -29.06 -5.37 -30.59
CA GLY A 208 -29.11 -6.50 -31.52
C GLY A 208 -28.16 -7.64 -31.10
N THR A 209 -28.64 -8.88 -31.09
CA THR A 209 -27.84 -10.08 -30.77
C THR A 209 -26.78 -10.34 -31.84
N ALA A 210 -25.50 -10.17 -31.50
CA ALA A 210 -24.40 -10.47 -32.42
C ALA A 210 -23.33 -11.34 -31.75
N ILE A 211 -23.37 -12.64 -32.06
CA ILE A 211 -22.58 -13.76 -31.51
C ILE A 211 -21.04 -13.58 -31.66
N SER A 212 -20.54 -12.57 -32.40
CA SER A 212 -19.12 -12.41 -32.74
C SER A 212 -18.32 -11.34 -31.98
N ALA A 213 -18.88 -10.61 -31.01
CA ALA A 213 -18.15 -9.66 -30.14
C ALA A 213 -17.83 -10.20 -28.74
N SER A 214 -18.20 -11.44 -28.46
CA SER A 214 -18.13 -12.04 -27.12
C SER A 214 -16.71 -11.99 -26.53
N SER A 215 -15.64 -12.26 -27.30
CA SER A 215 -14.27 -12.22 -26.75
C SER A 215 -13.76 -10.82 -26.39
N ALA A 216 -14.17 -9.77 -27.12
CA ALA A 216 -13.77 -8.39 -26.80
C ALA A 216 -14.54 -7.86 -25.59
N LYS A 217 -15.84 -8.16 -25.52
CA LYS A 217 -16.68 -7.88 -24.34
C LYS A 217 -16.19 -8.63 -23.11
N ASP A 218 -15.80 -9.90 -23.26
CA ASP A 218 -15.26 -10.72 -22.17
C ASP A 218 -13.90 -10.21 -21.68
N ASN A 219 -13.03 -9.76 -22.60
CA ASN A 219 -11.77 -9.10 -22.24
C ASN A 219 -12.02 -7.81 -21.45
N LEU A 220 -12.90 -6.93 -21.95
CA LEU A 220 -13.28 -5.71 -21.23
C LEU A 220 -13.89 -6.03 -19.86
N PHE A 221 -14.72 -7.07 -19.74
CA PHE A 221 -15.38 -7.39 -18.48
C PHE A 221 -14.48 -8.10 -17.45
N ARG A 222 -13.63 -9.04 -17.90
CA ARG A 222 -12.87 -9.94 -17.01
C ARG A 222 -11.39 -9.63 -16.88
N ARG A 223 -10.80 -9.00 -17.89
CA ARG A 223 -9.35 -8.80 -17.97
C ARG A 223 -8.93 -7.34 -17.86
N SER A 224 -9.88 -6.41 -17.94
CA SER A 224 -9.64 -5.02 -17.58
C SER A 224 -9.78 -4.81 -16.07
N ASN A 225 -9.50 -3.59 -15.62
CA ASN A 225 -9.71 -3.16 -14.24
C ASN A 225 -11.08 -2.47 -14.01
N ILE A 226 -12.10 -2.66 -14.88
CA ILE A 226 -13.39 -1.96 -14.71
C ILE A 226 -14.07 -2.22 -13.37
N ARG A 227 -13.93 -3.45 -12.83
CA ARG A 227 -14.45 -3.82 -11.50
C ARG A 227 -13.90 -2.89 -10.43
N GLU A 228 -12.58 -2.76 -10.38
CA GLU A 228 -11.87 -1.89 -9.43
C GLU A 228 -12.15 -0.41 -9.71
N LYS A 229 -12.19 0.02 -10.98
CA LYS A 229 -12.46 1.42 -11.35
C LYS A 229 -13.82 1.87 -10.83
N ILE A 230 -14.87 1.08 -11.06
CA ILE A 230 -16.23 1.42 -10.61
C ILE A 230 -16.31 1.34 -9.08
N GLY A 231 -15.80 0.27 -8.47
CA GLY A 231 -15.82 0.10 -7.02
C GLY A 231 -15.15 1.27 -6.30
N ASN A 232 -13.93 1.65 -6.72
CA ASN A 232 -13.20 2.77 -6.12
C ASN A 232 -13.92 4.12 -6.32
N ALA A 233 -14.54 4.33 -7.49
CA ALA A 233 -15.30 5.54 -7.75
C ALA A 233 -16.58 5.62 -6.89
N LEU A 234 -17.28 4.50 -6.71
CA LEU A 234 -18.43 4.37 -5.81
C LEU A 234 -18.03 4.66 -4.36
N MET A 235 -16.96 4.02 -3.88
CA MET A 235 -16.41 4.25 -2.53
C MET A 235 -16.11 5.73 -2.31
N THR A 236 -15.44 6.37 -3.28
CA THR A 236 -15.06 7.79 -3.20
C THR A 236 -16.28 8.69 -3.08
N VAL A 237 -17.29 8.49 -3.94
CA VAL A 237 -18.52 9.29 -3.93
C VAL A 237 -19.29 9.10 -2.63
N LEU A 238 -19.53 7.86 -2.21
CA LEU A 238 -20.21 7.57 -0.95
C LEU A 238 -19.47 8.19 0.24
N PHE A 239 -18.15 8.07 0.28
CA PHE A 239 -17.36 8.69 1.34
C PHE A 239 -17.49 10.22 1.32
N TYR A 240 -17.42 10.88 0.17
CA TYR A 240 -17.46 12.35 0.07
C TYR A 240 -18.82 12.98 0.34
N MET A 241 -19.91 12.20 0.36
CA MET A 241 -21.23 12.69 0.82
C MET A 241 -21.20 13.25 2.26
N HIS A 242 -20.21 12.89 3.08
CA HIS A 242 -20.06 13.47 4.41
C HIS A 242 -19.78 14.98 4.37
N TYR A 243 -19.05 15.49 3.36
CA TYR A 243 -18.83 16.94 3.21
C TYR A 243 -20.14 17.65 2.88
N ALA A 244 -20.91 17.08 1.95
CA ALA A 244 -22.24 17.60 1.59
C ALA A 244 -23.16 17.67 2.83
N LEU A 245 -23.16 16.63 3.67
CA LEU A 245 -23.91 16.64 4.93
C LEU A 245 -23.43 17.72 5.89
N VAL A 246 -22.12 17.89 6.07
CA VAL A 246 -21.56 18.90 6.97
C VAL A 246 -21.95 20.30 6.53
N ASP A 247 -21.82 20.61 5.24
CA ASP A 247 -22.21 21.92 4.70
C ASP A 247 -23.71 22.16 4.83
N LEU A 248 -24.52 21.13 4.60
CA LEU A 248 -25.96 21.20 4.74
C LEU A 248 -26.38 21.40 6.21
N ILE A 249 -25.72 20.75 7.16
CA ILE A 249 -25.92 21.02 8.60
C ILE A 249 -25.55 22.47 8.91
N ASN A 250 -24.40 22.95 8.43
CA ASN A 250 -23.90 24.30 8.65
C ASN A 250 -24.81 25.38 8.03
N ALA A 251 -25.49 25.08 6.93
CA ALA A 251 -26.45 25.98 6.29
C ALA A 251 -27.77 26.09 7.06
N HIS A 252 -28.18 25.02 7.75
CA HIS A 252 -29.48 24.94 8.45
C HIS A 252 -29.39 25.13 9.97
N GLN A 253 -28.18 25.16 10.54
CA GLN A 253 -27.95 25.31 11.97
C GLN A 253 -27.21 26.62 12.29
N SER A 254 -27.76 27.42 13.21
CA SER A 254 -27.14 28.70 13.63
C SER A 254 -26.47 28.62 15.01
N GLN A 255 -26.68 27.53 15.74
CA GLN A 255 -26.19 27.36 17.11
C GLN A 255 -24.70 27.00 17.18
N PHE A 256 -24.20 26.30 16.17
CA PHE A 256 -22.80 25.88 16.06
C PHE A 256 -22.45 25.72 14.57
N HIS A 257 -21.15 25.67 14.29
CA HIS A 257 -20.60 25.39 12.96
C HIS A 257 -19.72 24.15 13.08
N LEU A 258 -20.07 23.08 12.38
CA LEU A 258 -19.28 21.87 12.30
C LEU A 258 -17.96 22.15 11.58
N CYS A 259 -16.86 21.69 12.17
CA CYS A 259 -15.58 21.65 11.49
C CYS A 259 -15.58 20.60 10.37
N SER A 260 -14.68 20.76 9.40
CA SER A 260 -14.41 19.78 8.35
C SER A 260 -12.92 19.81 7.98
N TYR A 261 -12.44 18.71 7.40
CA TYR A 261 -11.06 18.57 6.94
C TYR A 261 -11.08 18.18 5.48
N THR A 262 -10.81 19.14 4.59
CA THR A 262 -10.95 18.99 3.15
C THR A 262 -9.63 18.57 2.49
N GLY A 263 -9.62 18.54 1.15
CA GLY A 263 -8.40 18.36 0.38
C GLY A 263 -7.32 19.42 0.65
N ALA A 264 -7.68 20.63 1.09
CA ALA A 264 -6.71 21.67 1.42
C ALA A 264 -5.90 21.32 2.69
N GLU A 265 -6.59 20.86 3.74
CA GLU A 265 -5.98 20.37 4.98
C GLU A 265 -5.08 19.16 4.72
N LEU A 266 -5.56 18.22 3.89
CA LEU A 266 -4.79 17.05 3.47
C LEU A 266 -3.53 17.47 2.69
N ALA A 267 -3.64 18.38 1.73
CA ALA A 267 -2.50 18.86 0.95
C ALA A 267 -1.44 19.54 1.83
N LYS A 268 -1.88 20.30 2.85
CA LYS A 268 -0.98 20.89 3.84
C LYS A 268 -0.25 19.81 4.64
N ALA A 269 -0.97 18.80 5.13
CA ALA A 269 -0.36 17.69 5.87
C ALA A 269 0.62 16.88 4.99
N ASN A 270 0.26 16.58 3.74
CA ASN A 270 1.12 15.91 2.77
C ASN A 270 2.40 16.70 2.47
N LYS A 271 2.30 18.04 2.42
CA LYS A 271 3.49 18.89 2.24
C LYS A 271 4.44 18.78 3.43
N ILE A 272 3.92 18.83 4.65
CA ILE A 272 4.73 18.67 5.88
C ILE A 272 5.33 17.26 5.92
N GLN A 273 4.56 16.22 5.57
CA GLN A 273 5.05 14.85 5.45
C GLN A 273 6.23 14.76 4.49
N SER A 274 6.13 15.38 3.32
CA SER A 274 7.23 15.42 2.34
C SER A 274 8.46 16.14 2.89
N ASP A 275 8.29 17.24 3.63
CA ASP A 275 9.40 17.99 4.22
C ASP A 275 10.10 17.21 5.34
N LEU A 276 9.34 16.47 6.15
CA LEU A 276 9.87 15.53 7.16
C LEU A 276 10.70 14.42 6.49
N MET A 277 10.13 13.75 5.48
CA MET A 277 10.78 12.62 4.80
C MET A 277 12.03 13.02 4.01
N GLN A 278 12.11 14.29 3.56
CA GLN A 278 13.27 14.82 2.83
C GLN A 278 14.36 15.39 3.75
N GLY A 279 14.19 15.36 5.08
CA GLY A 279 15.14 15.96 6.02
C GLY A 279 15.21 17.49 5.93
N ASN A 280 14.17 18.15 5.39
CA ASN A 280 14.11 19.61 5.28
C ASN A 280 13.76 20.30 6.62
N ILE A 281 13.51 19.51 7.67
CA ILE A 281 13.12 19.98 9.01
C ILE A 281 14.27 19.66 9.96
N SER A 282 14.61 20.62 10.82
CA SER A 282 15.68 20.43 11.80
C SER A 282 15.26 19.42 12.88
N GLU A 283 16.23 18.72 13.47
CA GLU A 283 15.98 17.76 14.57
C GLU A 283 15.19 18.39 15.73
N TYR A 284 15.44 19.66 16.03
CA TYR A 284 14.77 20.41 17.10
C TYR A 284 13.31 20.73 16.82
N ASP A 285 12.90 20.73 15.54
CA ASP A 285 11.54 21.10 15.10
C ASP A 285 10.68 19.86 14.75
N MET A 286 11.24 18.64 14.83
CA MET A 286 10.57 17.42 14.39
C MET A 286 9.25 17.14 15.14
N GLU A 287 9.24 17.26 16.48
CA GLU A 287 8.02 17.06 17.28
C GLU A 287 6.92 18.06 16.87
N ASP A 288 7.28 19.32 16.66
CA ASP A 288 6.33 20.38 16.26
C ASP A 288 5.82 20.17 14.83
N ALA A 289 6.69 19.73 13.92
CA ALA A 289 6.31 19.42 12.54
C ALA A 289 5.38 18.20 12.47
N VAL A 290 5.69 17.13 13.20
CA VAL A 290 4.81 15.95 13.30
C VAL A 290 3.47 16.34 13.92
N ALA A 291 3.46 17.13 15.00
CA ALA A 291 2.23 17.62 15.60
C ALA A 291 1.41 18.45 14.61
N THR A 292 2.07 19.34 13.86
CA THR A 292 1.40 20.18 12.85
C THR A 292 0.83 19.33 11.71
N MET A 293 1.54 18.29 11.25
CA MET A 293 1.06 17.35 10.23
C MET A 293 -0.18 16.59 10.71
N LEU A 294 -0.12 15.98 11.90
CA LEU A 294 -1.22 15.21 12.47
C LEU A 294 -2.43 16.10 12.78
N CYS A 295 -2.24 17.30 13.30
CA CYS A 295 -3.33 18.25 13.54
C CYS A 295 -3.94 18.80 12.24
N ALA A 296 -3.12 18.99 11.20
CA ALA A 296 -3.61 19.43 9.90
C ALA A 296 -4.52 18.39 9.26
N PHE A 297 -4.22 17.10 9.36
CA PHE A 297 -5.11 16.05 8.88
C PHE A 297 -4.99 14.77 9.72
N PRO A 298 -5.83 14.59 10.76
CA PRO A 298 -5.63 13.58 11.80
C PRO A 298 -6.17 12.19 11.44
N PHE A 299 -6.76 12.01 10.26
CA PHE A 299 -7.43 10.76 9.85
C PHE A 299 -6.61 9.89 8.89
N SER A 300 -5.37 10.27 8.58
CA SER A 300 -4.53 9.57 7.59
C SER A 300 -3.54 8.63 8.29
N ALA A 301 -3.75 7.32 8.14
CA ALA A 301 -2.82 6.30 8.63
C ALA A 301 -1.39 6.51 8.10
N THR A 302 -1.24 7.03 6.87
CA THR A 302 0.06 7.35 6.28
C THR A 302 0.80 8.44 7.05
N HIS A 303 0.10 9.45 7.59
CA HIS A 303 0.75 10.47 8.43
C HIS A 303 1.23 9.88 9.75
N TYR A 304 0.47 8.97 10.36
CA TYR A 304 0.93 8.27 11.57
C TYR A 304 2.11 7.34 11.27
N LYS A 305 2.12 6.66 10.11
CA LYS A 305 3.30 5.90 9.67
C LYS A 305 4.53 6.80 9.62
N THR A 306 4.44 7.97 8.98
CA THR A 306 5.54 8.94 8.98
C THR A 306 5.92 9.41 10.38
N ALA A 307 4.95 9.71 11.24
CA ALA A 307 5.20 10.12 12.63
C ALA A 307 6.00 9.05 13.40
N VAL A 308 5.66 7.77 13.20
CA VAL A 308 6.36 6.64 13.80
C VAL A 308 7.76 6.43 13.18
N GLN A 309 7.93 6.67 11.88
CA GLN A 309 9.23 6.59 11.22
C GLN A 309 10.20 7.70 11.69
N VAL A 310 9.68 8.90 11.93
CA VAL A 310 10.47 10.06 12.33
C VAL A 310 10.73 10.08 13.84
N LEU A 311 9.73 9.72 14.66
CA LEU A 311 9.80 9.78 16.11
C LEU A 311 9.42 8.43 16.76
N PRO A 312 10.12 7.32 16.43
CA PRO A 312 9.78 6.00 16.94
C PRO A 312 9.89 5.89 18.47
N GLY A 313 10.77 6.69 19.10
CA GLY A 313 10.90 6.76 20.55
C GLY A 313 9.77 7.52 21.27
N ARG A 314 8.79 8.06 20.53
CA ARG A 314 7.69 8.88 21.05
C ARG A 314 6.30 8.29 20.79
N VAL A 315 6.21 7.05 20.29
CA VAL A 315 4.94 6.38 19.94
C VAL A 315 3.90 6.46 21.08
N SER A 316 4.29 6.19 22.32
CA SER A 316 3.38 6.26 23.47
C SER A 316 2.82 7.67 23.72
N GLN A 317 3.55 8.72 23.37
CA GLN A 317 3.12 10.11 23.53
C GLN A 317 2.19 10.57 22.39
N MET A 318 2.01 9.76 21.35
CA MET A 318 1.07 9.98 20.25
C MET A 318 -0.16 9.05 20.34
N ALA A 319 -0.14 8.07 21.25
CA ALA A 319 -1.14 7.00 21.31
C ALA A 319 -2.55 7.51 21.60
N ASP A 320 -2.71 8.39 22.59
CA ASP A 320 -4.02 8.96 22.95
C ASP A 320 -4.59 9.79 21.78
N PHE A 321 -3.74 10.58 21.12
CA PHE A 321 -4.12 11.32 19.92
C PHE A 321 -4.56 10.40 18.79
N ALA A 322 -3.76 9.37 18.47
CA ALA A 322 -4.09 8.41 17.41
C ALA A 322 -5.40 7.67 17.71
N ALA A 323 -5.58 7.21 18.96
CA ALA A 323 -6.78 6.52 19.40
C ALA A 323 -8.04 7.38 19.28
N PHE A 324 -7.94 8.67 19.63
CA PHE A 324 -9.05 9.63 19.48
C PHE A 324 -9.55 9.70 18.03
N PHE A 325 -8.65 9.58 17.05
CA PHE A 325 -8.99 9.58 15.62
C PHE A 325 -9.16 8.17 15.02
N GLY A 326 -9.24 7.14 15.85
CA GLY A 326 -9.46 5.75 15.43
C GLY A 326 -8.27 5.09 14.74
N ILE A 327 -7.05 5.52 15.05
CA ILE A 327 -5.81 4.98 14.49
C ILE A 327 -5.07 4.17 15.56
N ASP A 328 -4.82 2.90 15.26
CA ASP A 328 -3.97 2.04 16.09
C ASP A 328 -2.49 2.28 15.75
N ILE A 329 -1.87 3.23 16.45
CA ILE A 329 -0.46 3.58 16.23
C ILE A 329 0.50 2.46 16.67
N TYR A 330 0.10 1.61 17.62
CA TYR A 330 0.94 0.49 18.08
C TYR A 330 1.01 -0.61 17.02
N SER A 331 -0.09 -0.87 16.31
CA SER A 331 -0.09 -1.76 15.14
C SER A 331 0.83 -1.22 14.03
N ILE A 332 0.77 0.09 13.73
CA ILE A 332 1.67 0.74 12.76
C ILE A 332 3.13 0.58 13.19
N TYR A 333 3.44 0.84 14.46
CA TYR A 333 4.79 0.69 15.00
C TYR A 333 5.30 -0.75 14.95
N THR A 334 4.42 -1.70 15.27
CA THR A 334 4.74 -3.12 15.23
C THR A 334 5.06 -3.58 13.81
N GLN A 335 4.27 -3.17 12.82
CA GLN A 335 4.54 -3.47 11.41
C GLN A 335 5.88 -2.89 10.94
N LEU A 336 6.20 -1.66 11.37
CA LEU A 336 7.49 -1.04 11.05
C LEU A 336 8.66 -1.83 11.65
N LYS A 337 8.59 -2.17 12.95
CA LYS A 337 9.61 -2.98 13.63
C LYS A 337 9.79 -4.35 12.96
N LEU A 338 8.71 -5.05 12.63
CA LEU A 338 8.76 -6.35 11.94
C LEU A 338 9.42 -6.27 10.57
N ALA A 339 9.22 -5.19 9.83
CA ALA A 339 9.83 -4.99 8.50
C ALA A 339 11.34 -4.71 8.57
N ILE A 340 11.85 -4.22 9.70
CA ILE A 340 13.26 -3.79 9.89
C ILE A 340 14.07 -4.84 10.66
N ALA A 341 13.44 -5.54 11.61
CA ALA A 341 14.13 -6.44 12.54
C ALA A 341 15.02 -7.50 11.86
N PRO A 342 14.63 -8.15 10.74
CA PRO A 342 15.51 -9.10 10.06
C PRO A 342 16.81 -8.46 9.56
N ALA A 343 16.71 -7.27 8.94
CA ALA A 343 17.88 -6.53 8.46
C ALA A 343 18.81 -6.12 9.61
N VAL A 344 18.24 -5.68 10.73
CA VAL A 344 19.04 -5.32 11.92
C VAL A 344 19.74 -6.55 12.51
N GLN A 345 19.05 -7.68 12.62
CA GLN A 345 19.65 -8.91 13.14
C GLN A 345 20.84 -9.34 12.28
N ILE A 346 20.68 -9.35 10.96
CA ILE A 346 21.74 -9.68 10.02
C ILE A 346 22.93 -8.71 10.16
N MET A 347 22.68 -7.39 10.16
CA MET A 347 23.75 -6.40 10.34
C MET A 347 24.51 -6.56 11.68
N GLN A 348 23.85 -7.01 12.75
CA GLN A 348 24.52 -7.28 14.02
C GLN A 348 25.44 -8.50 13.97
N GLU A 349 25.15 -9.49 13.12
CA GLU A 349 26.05 -10.61 12.84
C GLU A 349 27.32 -10.11 12.13
N TYR A 350 27.16 -9.17 11.18
CA TYR A 350 28.27 -8.49 10.50
C TYR A 350 29.15 -7.63 11.44
N GLN A 351 28.55 -6.92 12.40
CA GLN A 351 29.25 -6.08 13.37
C GLN A 351 30.23 -6.85 14.27
N GLY A 352 29.98 -8.14 14.52
CA GLY A 352 30.72 -8.98 15.47
C GLY A 352 32.07 -9.51 14.97
N GLY A 353 32.60 -8.95 13.89
CA GLY A 353 33.83 -9.39 13.22
C GLY A 353 33.59 -10.20 11.95
N PHE A 354 32.33 -10.44 11.53
CA PHE A 354 32.07 -11.20 10.30
C PHE A 354 32.36 -10.39 9.03
N LEU A 355 32.04 -9.08 9.00
CA LEU A 355 32.47 -8.23 7.90
C LEU A 355 34.01 -8.09 7.88
N ASP A 356 34.62 -8.02 9.05
CA ASP A 356 36.07 -8.03 9.21
C ASP A 356 36.67 -9.35 8.72
N ASP A 357 36.05 -10.50 9.06
CA ASP A 357 36.48 -11.82 8.61
C ASP A 357 36.35 -11.94 7.08
N LEU A 358 35.27 -11.42 6.49
CA LEU A 358 35.06 -11.40 5.03
C LEU A 358 36.19 -10.64 4.32
N ILE A 359 36.53 -9.45 4.83
CA ILE A 359 37.50 -8.55 4.21
C ILE A 359 38.94 -8.99 4.51
N LEU A 360 39.24 -9.39 5.74
CA LEU A 360 40.59 -9.71 6.20
C LEU A 360 40.97 -11.16 5.96
N ASN A 361 40.07 -12.12 6.23
CA ASN A 361 40.39 -13.54 6.16
C ASN A 361 40.07 -14.13 4.79
N ASP A 362 38.87 -13.86 4.26
CA ASP A 362 38.42 -14.47 3.00
C ASP A 362 39.05 -13.75 1.80
N LEU A 363 39.00 -12.41 1.77
CA LEU A 363 39.62 -11.62 0.69
C LEU A 363 41.12 -11.31 0.92
N GLY A 364 41.60 -11.44 2.16
CA GLY A 364 43.02 -11.24 2.48
C GLY A 364 43.50 -9.78 2.41
N TYR A 365 42.59 -8.80 2.56
CA TYR A 365 42.91 -7.38 2.49
C TYR A 365 43.33 -6.79 3.84
N ASP A 366 43.98 -5.62 3.83
CA ASP A 366 44.48 -4.96 5.03
C ASP A 366 43.36 -4.24 5.82
N GLU A 367 43.56 -4.10 7.14
CA GLU A 367 42.66 -3.43 8.12
C GLU A 367 42.22 -2.01 7.72
N PHE A 368 42.96 -1.35 6.83
CA PHE A 368 42.59 -0.04 6.26
C PHE A 368 41.28 -0.08 5.43
N CYS A 369 40.79 -1.26 5.05
CA CYS A 369 39.52 -1.45 4.35
C CYS A 369 38.30 -1.50 5.29
N LEU A 370 38.51 -1.52 6.62
CA LEU A 370 37.44 -1.49 7.62
C LEU A 370 37.01 -0.04 7.88
N ALA A 371 36.19 0.51 6.98
CA ALA A 371 35.63 1.84 7.18
C ALA A 371 34.47 1.79 8.18
N ASP A 372 34.39 2.80 9.05
CA ASP A 372 33.16 3.12 9.77
C ASP A 372 32.07 3.45 8.75
N ILE A 373 31.05 2.60 8.66
CA ILE A 373 29.98 2.79 7.68
C ILE A 373 29.09 3.93 8.15
N SER A 374 29.01 4.97 7.33
CA SER A 374 28.13 6.12 7.53
C SER A 374 26.65 5.69 7.44
N THR A 375 25.77 6.49 8.01
CA THR A 375 24.32 6.36 7.76
C THR A 375 23.82 7.22 6.61
N ASP A 376 24.68 8.07 6.02
CA ASP A 376 24.37 8.63 4.71
C ASP A 376 24.46 7.52 3.67
N MET A 377 23.37 7.30 2.92
CA MET A 377 23.29 6.20 1.95
C MET A 377 24.37 6.29 0.88
N THR A 378 24.74 7.51 0.46
CA THR A 378 25.78 7.71 -0.55
C THR A 378 27.13 7.33 0.02
N ASP A 379 27.50 7.88 1.18
CA ASP A 379 28.78 7.60 1.83
C ASP A 379 28.92 6.11 2.21
N ALA A 380 27.83 5.48 2.63
CA ALA A 380 27.79 4.04 2.94
C ALA A 380 28.06 3.19 1.69
N LEU A 381 27.43 3.51 0.56
CA LEU A 381 27.63 2.80 -0.69
C LEU A 381 29.02 3.07 -1.28
N GLU A 382 29.55 4.29 -1.19
CA GLU A 382 30.93 4.61 -1.60
C GLU A 382 31.96 3.80 -0.80
N SER A 383 31.72 3.59 0.50
CA SER A 383 32.59 2.78 1.35
C SER A 383 32.61 1.30 0.90
N ILE A 384 31.46 0.78 0.47
CA ILE A 384 31.34 -0.61 -0.04
C ILE A 384 31.90 -0.71 -1.47
N GLU A 385 31.66 0.28 -2.32
CA GLU A 385 32.20 0.37 -3.68
C GLU A 385 33.73 0.30 -3.67
N ALA A 386 34.38 0.96 -2.72
CA ALA A 386 35.84 0.89 -2.57
C ALA A 386 36.36 -0.55 -2.40
N ILE A 387 35.60 -1.43 -1.73
CA ILE A 387 35.95 -2.85 -1.56
C ILE A 387 35.81 -3.58 -2.91
N PHE A 388 34.74 -3.33 -3.65
CA PHE A 388 34.51 -3.90 -4.98
C PHE A 388 35.59 -3.46 -5.98
N ASP A 389 36.02 -2.20 -5.91
CA ASP A 389 37.10 -1.65 -6.73
C ASP A 389 38.46 -2.32 -6.42
N ILE A 390 38.79 -2.50 -5.13
CA ILE A 390 40.01 -3.21 -4.71
C ILE A 390 39.97 -4.67 -5.20
N ALA A 391 38.80 -5.30 -5.12
CA ALA A 391 38.55 -6.65 -5.61
C ALA A 391 38.47 -6.77 -7.14
N ASN A 392 38.55 -5.65 -7.88
CA ASN A 392 38.44 -5.58 -9.34
C ASN A 392 37.10 -6.11 -9.91
N GLU A 393 35.99 -5.89 -9.19
CA GLU A 393 34.65 -6.30 -9.62
C GLU A 393 34.02 -5.29 -10.60
N GLU A 394 34.46 -5.31 -11.87
CA GLU A 394 34.11 -4.28 -12.89
C GLU A 394 32.67 -4.31 -13.46
N GLN A 395 31.80 -5.17 -12.92
CA GLN A 395 30.42 -5.39 -13.40
C GLN A 395 29.39 -4.75 -12.46
N PHE A 396 29.83 -4.18 -11.35
CA PHE A 396 28.99 -3.52 -10.36
C PHE A 396 29.13 -2.01 -10.51
N TYR A 397 28.00 -1.31 -10.40
CA TYR A 397 27.91 0.13 -10.54
C TYR A 397 27.05 0.69 -9.41
N PHE A 398 27.66 1.48 -8.53
CA PHE A 398 26.98 2.13 -7.41
C PHE A 398 26.49 3.52 -7.83
N PHE A 399 25.41 3.99 -7.22
CA PHE A 399 24.77 5.28 -7.52
C PHE A 399 24.58 6.08 -6.22
N PRO A 400 24.69 7.43 -6.24
CA PRO A 400 24.73 8.32 -7.41
C PRO A 400 26.10 8.59 -8.04
N ALA A 401 27.20 8.01 -7.54
CA ALA A 401 28.55 8.19 -8.06
C ALA A 401 28.72 7.61 -9.48
N CYS A 402 28.17 8.27 -10.51
CA CYS A 402 28.08 7.69 -11.85
C CYS A 402 28.75 8.57 -12.91
N ASP A 403 29.57 7.94 -13.74
CA ASP A 403 30.08 8.52 -14.98
C ASP A 403 29.06 8.38 -16.14
N ALA A 404 29.37 8.94 -17.31
CA ALA A 404 28.47 8.87 -18.47
C ALA A 404 28.20 7.43 -18.97
N ALA A 405 29.07 6.47 -18.65
CA ALA A 405 28.91 5.07 -19.05
C ALA A 405 27.88 4.38 -18.16
N ALA A 406 27.98 4.53 -16.83
CA ALA A 406 27.01 3.99 -15.87
C ALA A 406 25.58 4.49 -16.14
N ALA A 407 25.41 5.77 -16.49
CA ALA A 407 24.11 6.34 -16.85
C ALA A 407 23.45 5.65 -18.07
N SER A 408 24.25 5.26 -19.06
CA SER A 408 23.78 4.55 -20.25
C SER A 408 23.32 3.12 -19.92
N LEU A 409 24.03 2.43 -19.02
CA LEU A 409 23.68 1.09 -18.55
C LEU A 409 22.38 1.11 -17.76
N LEU A 410 22.24 2.06 -16.84
CA LEU A 410 21.02 2.23 -16.05
C LEU A 410 19.79 2.50 -16.93
N LYS A 411 19.96 3.30 -18.00
CA LYS A 411 18.89 3.50 -18.99
C LYS A 411 18.52 2.20 -19.70
N ASN A 412 19.51 1.41 -20.12
CA ASN A 412 19.25 0.14 -20.77
C ASN A 412 18.55 -0.86 -19.84
N ALA A 413 18.94 -0.90 -18.56
CA ALA A 413 18.27 -1.72 -17.54
C ALA A 413 16.80 -1.31 -17.40
N ARG A 414 16.55 0.01 -17.31
CA ARG A 414 15.19 0.58 -17.24
C ARG A 414 14.33 0.20 -18.44
N ASP A 415 14.88 0.33 -19.65
CA ASP A 415 14.18 0.02 -20.89
C ASP A 415 13.95 -1.49 -21.08
N CYS A 416 14.73 -2.34 -20.41
CA CYS A 416 14.74 -3.79 -20.63
C CYS A 416 14.03 -4.63 -19.56
N TYR A 417 14.10 -4.25 -18.28
CA TYR A 417 13.57 -5.07 -17.18
C TYR A 417 13.25 -4.31 -15.88
N ALA A 418 13.89 -3.16 -15.63
CA ALA A 418 13.75 -2.45 -14.37
C ALA A 418 12.85 -1.21 -14.50
N THR A 419 11.52 -1.39 -14.54
CA THR A 419 10.58 -0.25 -14.63
C THR A 419 10.38 0.38 -13.25
N TYR A 420 11.42 1.01 -12.71
CA TYR A 420 11.48 1.49 -11.32
C TYR A 420 10.83 2.86 -11.06
N GLY A 421 10.25 3.50 -12.08
CA GLY A 421 9.44 4.70 -11.89
C GLY A 421 10.18 5.88 -11.23
N GLN A 422 9.82 6.18 -9.98
CA GLN A 422 10.38 7.25 -9.14
C GLN A 422 11.30 6.72 -8.02
N GLU A 423 11.64 5.44 -8.05
CA GLU A 423 12.59 4.84 -7.12
C GLU A 423 14.01 5.29 -7.41
N THR A 424 14.83 5.31 -6.36
CA THR A 424 16.23 5.70 -6.43
C THR A 424 17.06 4.45 -6.72
N PRO A 425 17.73 4.35 -7.87
CA PRO A 425 18.66 3.25 -8.14
C PRO A 425 19.90 3.39 -7.27
N LEU A 426 20.39 2.28 -6.72
CA LEU A 426 21.50 2.25 -5.75
C LEU A 426 22.65 1.35 -6.20
N LEU A 427 22.35 0.17 -6.76
CA LEU A 427 23.36 -0.76 -7.26
C LEU A 427 22.86 -1.48 -8.52
N LEU A 428 23.68 -1.48 -9.57
CA LEU A 428 23.44 -2.25 -10.80
C LEU A 428 24.56 -3.28 -10.99
N TYR A 429 24.17 -4.54 -11.20
CA TYR A 429 25.06 -5.57 -11.73
C TYR A 429 24.74 -5.83 -13.21
N ASP A 430 25.73 -5.75 -14.09
CA ASP A 430 25.58 -6.03 -15.52
C ASP A 430 26.06 -7.45 -15.88
N ALA A 431 25.10 -8.35 -16.10
CA ALA A 431 25.34 -9.73 -16.51
C ALA A 431 25.53 -9.88 -18.03
N THR A 432 25.87 -8.83 -18.78
CA THR A 432 26.06 -8.91 -20.23
C THR A 432 27.53 -8.87 -20.65
N LEU A 433 27.93 -9.79 -21.53
CA LEU A 433 29.31 -9.92 -22.03
C LEU A 433 29.90 -8.63 -22.63
N MET A 434 29.04 -7.75 -23.16
CA MET A 434 29.44 -6.50 -23.82
C MET A 434 29.14 -5.25 -22.99
N LYS A 435 28.93 -5.40 -21.67
CA LYS A 435 28.60 -4.32 -20.73
C LYS A 435 27.50 -3.39 -21.27
N SER A 436 26.33 -3.96 -21.55
CA SER A 436 25.18 -3.29 -22.17
C SER A 436 24.05 -2.94 -21.20
N GLY A 437 24.05 -3.48 -19.97
CA GLY A 437 23.05 -3.25 -18.94
C GLY A 437 21.69 -3.91 -19.21
N LYS A 438 21.59 -4.81 -20.19
CA LYS A 438 20.29 -5.40 -20.63
C LYS A 438 19.87 -6.65 -19.87
N SER A 439 20.73 -7.15 -18.99
CA SER A 439 20.56 -8.34 -18.13
C SER A 439 21.37 -8.13 -16.85
N GLY A 440 21.01 -8.81 -15.77
CA GLY A 440 21.63 -8.69 -14.45
C GLY A 440 20.59 -8.33 -13.41
N PHE A 441 20.96 -7.50 -12.42
CA PHE A 441 20.02 -7.01 -11.43
C PHE A 441 20.23 -5.53 -11.11
N LEU A 442 19.15 -4.84 -10.75
CA LEU A 442 19.16 -3.48 -10.24
C LEU A 442 18.49 -3.46 -8.86
N ILE A 443 19.21 -2.97 -7.86
CA ILE A 443 18.69 -2.68 -6.51
C ILE A 443 18.33 -1.19 -6.44
N THR A 444 17.13 -0.89 -5.94
CA THR A 444 16.64 0.45 -5.64
C THR A 444 16.39 0.60 -4.14
N ASP A 445 15.93 1.78 -3.72
CA ASP A 445 15.43 2.04 -2.37
C ASP A 445 14.18 1.24 -1.98
N LYS A 446 13.57 0.47 -2.91
CA LYS A 446 12.34 -0.30 -2.65
C LYS A 446 12.32 -1.72 -3.19
N HIS A 447 13.00 -1.99 -4.29
CA HIS A 447 12.89 -3.26 -5.01
C HIS A 447 14.23 -3.74 -5.56
N ILE A 448 14.27 -5.04 -5.86
CA ILE A 448 15.27 -5.65 -6.71
C ILE A 448 14.61 -6.07 -8.02
N TYR A 449 15.11 -5.55 -9.14
CA TYR A 449 14.70 -5.93 -10.48
C TYR A 449 15.72 -6.91 -11.05
N LEU A 450 15.24 -8.04 -11.58
CA LEU A 450 16.07 -9.16 -11.99
C LEU A 450 15.82 -9.49 -13.46
N LYS A 451 16.90 -9.81 -14.20
CA LYS A 451 16.79 -10.41 -15.52
C LYS A 451 17.97 -11.33 -15.85
N ASP A 452 17.65 -12.57 -16.15
CA ASP A 452 18.54 -13.54 -16.80
C ASP A 452 17.78 -14.26 -17.93
N THR A 453 18.43 -15.20 -18.62
CA THR A 453 17.95 -15.84 -19.85
C THR A 453 16.53 -16.40 -19.72
N GLY A 454 15.54 -15.63 -20.21
CA GLY A 454 14.12 -16.01 -20.22
C GLY A 454 13.37 -15.77 -18.91
N VAL A 455 14.00 -15.17 -17.90
CA VAL A 455 13.42 -14.91 -16.58
C VAL A 455 13.55 -13.43 -16.25
N SER A 456 12.44 -12.81 -15.85
CA SER A 456 12.41 -11.45 -15.30
C SER A 456 11.51 -11.43 -14.07
N ALA A 457 11.99 -10.78 -13.02
CA ALA A 457 11.30 -10.71 -11.74
C ALA A 457 11.50 -9.34 -11.09
N GLN A 458 10.58 -8.99 -10.21
CA GLN A 458 10.66 -7.85 -9.32
C GLN A 458 10.35 -8.36 -7.91
N LEU A 459 11.26 -8.13 -6.97
CA LEU A 459 11.14 -8.53 -5.58
C LEU A 459 11.13 -7.28 -4.70
N THR A 460 10.40 -7.31 -3.58
CA THR A 460 10.63 -6.33 -2.51
C THR A 460 11.99 -6.62 -1.86
N LEU A 461 12.59 -5.62 -1.21
CA LEU A 461 13.85 -5.84 -0.49
C LEU A 461 13.69 -6.90 0.61
N GLN A 462 12.54 -6.94 1.28
CA GLN A 462 12.24 -7.92 2.34
C GLN A 462 12.09 -9.34 1.79
N ASP A 463 11.46 -9.52 0.62
CA ASP A 463 11.32 -10.84 0.01
C ASP A 463 12.67 -11.36 -0.48
N ALA A 464 13.49 -10.48 -1.05
CA ALA A 464 14.85 -10.83 -1.48
C ALA A 464 15.71 -11.31 -0.31
N LEU A 465 15.63 -10.62 0.83
CA LEU A 465 16.43 -10.92 2.04
C LEU A 465 16.14 -12.31 2.65
N GLN A 466 15.04 -12.98 2.28
CA GLN A 466 14.74 -14.31 2.80
C GLN A 466 15.74 -15.38 2.33
N ASP A 467 16.35 -15.19 1.16
CA ASP A 467 17.27 -16.16 0.57
C ASP A 467 18.18 -15.49 -0.47
N ILE A 468 19.29 -14.91 0.00
CA ILE A 468 20.36 -14.41 -0.87
C ILE A 468 21.57 -15.32 -0.69
N HIS A 469 22.00 -15.97 -1.76
CA HIS A 469 23.20 -16.81 -1.69
C HIS A 469 23.89 -16.96 -3.03
N GLN A 470 25.21 -17.10 -2.99
CA GLN A 470 25.98 -17.45 -4.17
C GLN A 470 26.14 -18.97 -4.28
N LYS A 471 25.99 -19.51 -5.48
CA LYS A 471 26.21 -20.93 -5.76
C LYS A 471 26.90 -21.16 -7.09
N LYS A 472 27.88 -22.07 -7.08
CA LYS A 472 28.49 -22.58 -8.31
C LYS A 472 27.64 -23.71 -8.87
N ASN A 473 27.21 -23.57 -10.11
CA ASN A 473 26.45 -24.60 -10.80
C ASN A 473 27.42 -25.67 -11.33
N GLU A 474 27.32 -26.88 -10.78
CA GLU A 474 28.20 -28.00 -11.13
C GLU A 474 28.13 -28.41 -12.62
N SER A 475 26.99 -28.16 -13.27
CA SER A 475 26.76 -28.61 -14.65
C SER A 475 27.44 -27.74 -15.71
N ASN A 476 27.55 -26.42 -15.47
CA ASN A 476 28.18 -25.48 -16.39
C ASN A 476 29.44 -24.81 -15.81
N GLY A 477 29.73 -25.02 -14.53
CA GLY A 477 30.88 -24.45 -13.82
C GLY A 477 30.76 -22.96 -13.53
N CYS A 478 29.62 -22.33 -13.84
CA CYS A 478 29.40 -20.90 -13.66
C CYS A 478 28.90 -20.59 -12.25
N ASN A 479 29.22 -19.39 -11.76
CA ASN A 479 28.69 -18.86 -10.50
C ASN A 479 27.36 -18.15 -10.77
N TYR A 480 26.45 -18.26 -9.82
CA TYR A 480 25.15 -17.60 -9.82
C TYR A 480 24.90 -16.96 -8.46
N LEU A 481 24.28 -15.78 -8.46
CA LEU A 481 23.68 -15.18 -7.28
C LEU A 481 22.18 -15.45 -7.31
N TYR A 482 21.65 -16.06 -6.26
CA TYR A 482 20.24 -16.38 -6.14
C TYR A 482 19.54 -15.39 -5.20
N PHE A 483 18.32 -15.02 -5.59
CA PHE A 483 17.33 -14.34 -4.77
C PHE A 483 16.09 -15.25 -4.71
N GLY A 484 16.04 -16.13 -3.72
CA GLY A 484 15.11 -17.25 -3.69
C GLY A 484 15.26 -18.16 -4.92
N GLU A 485 14.18 -18.32 -5.69
CA GLU A 485 14.21 -19.16 -6.90
C GLU A 485 14.88 -18.48 -8.13
N TYR A 486 15.19 -17.19 -8.04
CA TYR A 486 15.69 -16.41 -9.17
C TYR A 486 17.22 -16.35 -9.15
N GLY A 487 17.87 -17.10 -10.04
CA GLY A 487 19.32 -17.08 -10.22
C GLY A 487 19.76 -16.10 -11.31
N ILE A 488 20.76 -15.26 -11.01
CA ILE A 488 21.45 -14.39 -11.95
C ILE A 488 22.86 -14.93 -12.20
N HIS A 489 23.19 -15.19 -13.46
CA HIS A 489 24.53 -15.61 -13.84
C HIS A 489 25.59 -14.52 -13.57
N LEU A 490 26.67 -14.90 -12.88
CA LEU A 490 27.81 -14.04 -12.58
C LEU A 490 28.93 -14.24 -13.62
N LEU A 491 29.06 -13.29 -14.55
CA LEU A 491 30.10 -13.29 -15.58
C LEU A 491 31.42 -12.74 -15.05
N ASN A 492 32.53 -13.41 -15.34
CA ASN A 492 33.91 -12.95 -15.12
C ASN A 492 34.13 -12.31 -13.73
N GLY A 493 33.60 -12.95 -12.68
CA GLY A 493 33.74 -12.44 -11.32
C GLY A 493 35.18 -12.48 -10.84
N ALA A 494 35.57 -11.45 -10.11
CA ALA A 494 36.89 -11.29 -9.52
C ALA A 494 36.90 -11.82 -8.08
N ASP A 495 37.68 -11.24 -7.17
CA ASP A 495 37.98 -11.86 -5.87
C ASP A 495 36.72 -12.15 -5.04
N ILE A 496 35.77 -11.22 -4.97
CA ILE A 496 34.51 -11.36 -4.21
C ILE A 496 33.67 -12.52 -4.76
N VAL A 497 33.51 -12.59 -6.08
CA VAL A 497 32.74 -13.67 -6.71
C VAL A 497 33.50 -15.00 -6.69
N GLN A 498 34.83 -15.01 -6.78
CA GLN A 498 35.58 -16.28 -6.73
C GLN A 498 35.60 -16.89 -5.33
N GLU A 499 35.73 -16.06 -4.29
CA GLU A 499 35.69 -16.49 -2.88
C GLU A 499 34.27 -16.76 -2.38
N MET A 500 33.25 -16.62 -3.24
CA MET A 500 31.85 -16.96 -2.96
C MET A 500 31.17 -16.09 -1.89
N VAL A 501 31.70 -14.88 -1.66
CA VAL A 501 31.25 -13.94 -0.62
C VAL A 501 30.33 -12.83 -1.15
N LEU A 502 30.01 -12.82 -2.45
CA LEU A 502 29.12 -11.80 -3.02
C LEU A 502 27.72 -11.81 -2.36
N GLY A 503 27.21 -12.99 -2.01
CA GLY A 503 25.91 -13.12 -1.36
C GLY A 503 25.83 -12.29 -0.09
N ASP A 504 26.87 -12.37 0.73
CA ASP A 504 26.98 -11.66 2.02
C ASP A 504 27.04 -10.14 1.82
N PHE A 505 27.84 -9.67 0.85
CA PHE A 505 27.88 -8.24 0.51
C PHE A 505 26.52 -7.72 0.03
N ILE A 506 25.83 -8.46 -0.83
CA ILE A 506 24.51 -8.04 -1.34
C ILE A 506 23.47 -8.08 -0.23
N GLU A 507 23.50 -9.08 0.63
CA GLU A 507 22.64 -9.15 1.81
C GLU A 507 22.86 -7.96 2.73
N PHE A 508 24.12 -7.63 3.03
CA PHE A 508 24.48 -6.50 3.86
C PHE A 508 24.03 -5.15 3.26
N ILE A 509 24.25 -4.93 1.96
CA ILE A 509 23.77 -3.75 1.24
C ILE A 509 22.23 -3.64 1.34
N VAL A 510 21.50 -4.74 1.09
CA VAL A 510 20.03 -4.75 1.18
C VAL A 510 19.59 -4.43 2.61
N CYS A 511 20.27 -4.93 3.64
CA CYS A 511 19.97 -4.62 5.03
C CYS A 511 20.15 -3.14 5.36
N ILE A 512 21.25 -2.52 4.91
CA ILE A 512 21.49 -1.08 5.07
C ILE A 512 20.37 -0.28 4.41
N ILE A 513 19.98 -0.65 3.18
CA ILE A 513 18.90 0.03 2.44
C ILE A 513 17.58 -0.06 3.21
N ILE A 514 17.19 -1.25 3.65
CA ILE A 514 15.96 -1.46 4.43
C ILE A 514 15.99 -0.59 5.69
N PHE A 515 17.10 -0.58 6.42
CA PHE A 515 17.22 0.14 7.68
C PHE A 515 17.14 1.67 7.49
N LEU A 516 18.01 2.23 6.64
CA LEU A 516 18.11 3.67 6.42
C LEU A 516 16.89 4.26 5.71
N ALA A 517 16.21 3.50 4.84
CA ALA A 517 14.99 3.96 4.18
C ALA A 517 13.75 3.90 5.10
N SER A 518 13.81 3.12 6.18
CA SER A 518 12.62 2.85 7.01
C SER A 518 12.51 3.74 8.24
N LEU A 519 13.63 4.24 8.79
CA LEU A 519 13.65 5.04 10.01
C LEU A 519 14.51 6.29 9.85
N HIS A 520 14.00 7.40 10.37
CA HIS A 520 14.82 8.59 10.55
C HIS A 520 15.61 8.48 11.86
N HIS A 521 16.90 8.77 11.80
CA HIS A 521 17.78 8.87 12.96
C HIS A 521 18.79 10.01 12.73
N THR A 522 19.47 10.39 13.80
CA THR A 522 20.47 11.47 13.80
C THR A 522 21.89 11.00 14.13
N LYS A 523 22.09 9.69 14.09
CA LYS A 523 23.42 9.06 14.17
C LYS A 523 24.11 9.20 12.82
N ASP A 524 25.41 9.47 12.84
CA ASP A 524 26.25 9.52 11.65
C ASP A 524 26.85 8.14 11.32
N ASN A 525 27.01 7.27 12.31
CA ASN A 525 27.58 5.93 12.19
C ASN A 525 26.48 4.86 12.24
N LEU A 526 26.56 3.86 11.35
CA LEU A 526 25.57 2.78 11.21
C LEU A 526 25.41 1.97 12.51
N TRP A 527 26.50 1.68 13.19
CA TRP A 527 26.49 0.87 14.41
C TRP A 527 25.85 1.62 15.58
N ASP A 528 26.12 2.91 15.71
CA ASP A 528 25.43 3.78 16.68
C ASP A 528 23.92 3.86 16.38
N ALA A 529 23.54 3.85 15.09
CA ALA A 529 22.14 3.83 14.67
C ALA A 529 21.46 2.50 15.03
N ILE A 530 22.15 1.37 14.86
CA ILE A 530 21.66 0.05 15.28
C ILE A 530 21.51 -0.03 16.81
N GLU A 531 22.48 0.48 17.58
CA GLU A 531 22.36 0.55 19.04
C GLU A 531 21.17 1.42 19.46
N TRP A 532 21.00 2.57 18.82
CA TRP A 532 19.83 3.43 19.00
C TRP A 532 18.52 2.68 18.69
N TYR A 533 18.44 1.95 17.58
CA TYR A 533 17.25 1.18 17.22
C TYR A 533 16.88 0.14 18.28
N ASN A 534 17.89 -0.53 18.84
CA ASN A 534 17.71 -1.52 19.90
C ASN A 534 17.26 -0.89 21.23
N SER A 535 17.54 0.40 21.45
CA SER A 535 17.08 1.16 22.60
C SER A 535 15.62 1.64 22.48
N LEU A 536 15.02 1.57 21.29
CA LEU A 536 13.63 1.99 21.07
C LEU A 536 12.64 1.13 21.88
N PRO A 537 11.44 1.67 22.17
CA PRO A 537 10.39 0.91 22.86
C PRO A 537 10.13 -0.45 22.21
N LYS A 538 9.98 -1.50 23.02
CA LYS A 538 9.63 -2.82 22.51
C LYS A 538 8.14 -2.89 22.19
N THR A 539 7.79 -3.61 21.14
CA THR A 539 6.41 -3.97 20.80
C THR A 539 5.89 -5.08 21.72
N ASP A 540 4.56 -5.22 21.80
CA ASP A 540 3.94 -6.32 22.57
C ASP A 540 4.40 -7.70 22.06
N ILE A 541 4.61 -7.84 20.75
CA ILE A 541 5.11 -9.07 20.13
C ILE A 541 6.53 -9.39 20.63
N GLU A 542 7.42 -8.40 20.65
CA GLU A 542 8.79 -8.56 21.16
C GLU A 542 8.81 -8.86 22.66
N ILE A 543 7.92 -8.23 23.44
CA ILE A 543 7.76 -8.51 24.87
C ILE A 543 7.31 -9.95 25.08
N GLN A 544 6.26 -10.40 24.38
CA GLN A 544 5.75 -11.77 24.48
C GLN A 544 6.77 -12.82 24.03
N ALA A 545 7.56 -12.53 22.99
CA ALA A 545 8.63 -13.40 22.54
C ALA A 545 9.74 -13.53 23.60
N ALA A 546 10.15 -12.41 24.20
CA ALA A 546 11.14 -12.39 25.27
C ALA A 546 10.64 -13.12 26.53
N GLU A 547 9.37 -12.93 26.92
CA GLU A 547 8.75 -13.63 28.04
C GLU A 547 8.74 -15.13 27.82
N LYS A 548 8.30 -15.62 26.64
CA LYS A 548 8.35 -17.04 26.29
C LYS A 548 9.77 -17.61 26.38
N PHE A 549 10.77 -16.88 25.89
CA PHE A 549 12.17 -17.30 25.95
C PHE A 549 12.68 -17.43 27.39
N VAL A 550 12.29 -16.52 28.28
CA VAL A 550 12.61 -16.60 29.71
C VAL A 550 11.90 -17.77 30.37
N THR A 551 10.64 -18.07 30.03
CA THR A 551 9.93 -19.25 30.56
C THR A 551 10.59 -20.54 30.12
N TYR A 552 11.01 -20.67 28.85
CA TYR A 552 11.75 -21.84 28.39
C TYR A 552 13.12 -21.96 29.05
N SER A 553 13.83 -20.84 29.25
CA SER A 553 15.16 -20.81 29.88
C SER A 553 15.12 -21.08 31.39
N THR A 554 14.03 -20.70 32.07
CA THR A 554 13.82 -21.02 33.50
C THR A 554 13.31 -22.44 33.70
N MET A 555 12.62 -23.03 32.72
CA MET A 555 12.32 -24.46 32.70
C MET A 555 13.56 -25.33 32.44
N THR A 556 14.55 -24.86 31.70
CA THR A 556 15.83 -25.58 31.50
C THR A 556 16.84 -25.39 32.64
N ALA A 557 16.71 -24.34 33.45
CA ALA A 557 17.53 -24.12 34.65
C ALA A 557 16.97 -24.81 35.92
N GLY A 558 15.76 -25.38 35.86
CA GLY A 558 15.07 -26.00 36.99
C GLY A 558 14.78 -27.49 36.79
N SER A 559 15.72 -28.33 37.22
CA SER A 559 15.54 -29.75 37.60
C SER A 559 15.29 -30.81 36.50
N ASN A 560 16.14 -31.85 36.57
CA ASN A 560 16.03 -33.20 36.01
C ASN A 560 16.04 -33.35 34.48
N THR A 561 17.21 -33.77 33.99
CA THR A 561 17.40 -34.47 32.72
C THR A 561 16.58 -35.76 32.68
N ASN A 562 15.32 -35.68 32.28
CA ASN A 562 14.68 -36.80 31.59
C ASN A 562 14.93 -36.59 30.11
N GLN A 563 16.00 -37.22 29.60
CA GLN A 563 16.12 -37.39 28.16
C GLN A 563 14.89 -38.18 27.69
N VAL A 564 14.28 -37.71 26.62
CA VAL A 564 13.18 -38.37 25.93
C VAL A 564 13.51 -38.45 24.45
N GLN A 565 13.03 -39.48 23.77
CA GLN A 565 13.15 -39.68 22.33
C GLN A 565 11.76 -39.65 21.69
N PHE A 566 11.67 -39.08 20.49
CA PHE A 566 10.39 -38.93 19.80
C PHE A 566 10.21 -40.02 18.75
N CYS A 567 8.98 -40.54 18.64
CA CYS A 567 8.64 -41.49 17.59
C CYS A 567 8.59 -40.79 16.23
N PHE A 568 9.39 -41.26 15.27
CA PHE A 568 9.42 -40.68 13.93
C PHE A 568 8.12 -40.88 13.12
N GLU A 569 7.28 -41.84 13.48
CA GLU A 569 6.00 -42.12 12.79
C GLU A 569 4.83 -41.28 13.33
N CYS A 570 4.72 -41.13 14.65
CA CYS A 570 3.54 -40.49 15.26
C CYS A 570 3.84 -39.27 16.13
N GLY A 571 5.13 -38.93 16.33
CA GLY A 571 5.55 -37.79 17.15
C GLY A 571 5.42 -38.00 18.66
N ALA A 572 4.99 -39.17 19.13
CA ALA A 572 4.83 -39.45 20.56
C ALA A 572 6.18 -39.43 21.30
N GLU A 573 6.17 -38.85 22.50
CA GLU A 573 7.30 -38.80 23.43
C GLU A 573 7.50 -40.17 24.10
N ASN A 574 8.74 -40.65 24.14
CA ASN A 574 9.10 -41.95 24.71
C ASN A 574 10.34 -41.81 25.62
N GLU A 575 10.44 -42.64 26.66
CA GLU A 575 11.63 -42.68 27.52
C GLU A 575 12.90 -43.05 26.73
N THR A 576 14.03 -42.40 27.02
CA THR A 576 15.32 -42.73 26.38
C THR A 576 15.72 -44.19 26.65
N GLY A 577 15.89 -44.96 25.56
CA GLY A 577 16.20 -46.40 25.60
C GLY A 577 14.99 -47.32 25.36
N ALA A 578 13.77 -46.77 25.24
CA ALA A 578 12.61 -47.52 24.78
C ALA A 578 12.86 -48.08 23.36
N LYS A 579 12.59 -49.38 23.17
CA LYS A 579 12.76 -50.04 21.86
C LYS A 579 11.58 -49.86 20.92
N TYR A 580 10.40 -49.58 21.46
CA TYR A 580 9.16 -49.45 20.70
C TYR A 580 8.37 -48.26 21.24
N CYS A 581 7.69 -47.56 20.34
CA CYS A 581 6.79 -46.46 20.67
C CYS A 581 5.65 -46.95 21.57
N SER A 582 5.41 -46.26 22.68
CA SER A 582 4.33 -46.54 23.62
C SER A 582 2.93 -46.38 22.99
N GLU A 583 2.80 -45.55 21.96
CA GLU A 583 1.52 -45.24 21.33
C GLU A 583 1.25 -46.10 20.09
N CYS A 584 2.21 -46.18 19.15
CA CYS A 584 1.98 -46.85 17.87
C CYS A 584 2.72 -48.19 17.70
N GLY A 585 3.59 -48.56 18.64
CA GLY A 585 4.35 -49.82 18.59
C GLY A 585 5.49 -49.87 17.57
N THR A 586 5.74 -48.78 16.83
CA THR A 586 6.88 -48.68 15.90
C THR A 586 8.21 -48.75 16.65
N GLN A 587 9.19 -49.47 16.09
CA GLN A 587 10.53 -49.56 16.68
C GLN A 587 11.23 -48.19 16.65
N LEU A 588 11.76 -47.74 17.79
CA LEU A 588 12.50 -46.48 17.91
C LEU A 588 13.98 -46.74 17.58
N LEU A 589 14.62 -45.77 16.89
CA LEU A 589 16.02 -45.87 16.42
C LEU A 589 17.04 -45.66 17.52
#